data_AF-A0A2S7PTN6-F1
#
_entry.id   AF-A0A2S7PTN6-F1
#
_cell.length_a   1.000
_cell.length_b   1.000
_cell.length_c   1.000
_cell.angle_alpha   90.00
_cell.angle_beta   90.00
_cell.angle_gamma   90.00
#
_symmetry.space_group_name_H-M   'P 1'
#
loop_
_entity.id
_entity.type
_entity.pdbx_description
1 polymer ?
#
loop_
_entity_poly.entity_id
_entity_poly.type
_entity_poly.pdbx_seq_one_letter_code
_entity_poly.pdbx_strand_id
1 'polypeptide(L)'
;MNELYPYFRFLKDVATTNTFAEFKKAYCNDQSVCHLFQPRSRNFADMKCNSRLDAVLSRLVIRGINTLTSRRRTMQSRIMDKEIVTLPNPHRKDVTIEFDPVTEVLYRAVERKFRELIKTKNSSDSKADPRKKLKYIIIMILRLRQFTASPVLIEPQMKIMFDAFALREVQKKMQEVHPDSELQGADLALHDRITMWIDDLEHGREIPNSYKLSDEDECWLCYDATQDPQQIRECGHLFCGACIEDNIIDQTSKSDTLHCPKCGKIFLFERLKSIGKSPHAIAKAAKKGRDTLNFAPRLDVRSEWLEEFDKGNASLPRSAKVDAIRNKLRTWKKEAPSDKVIIFVQWSLMIRLIGVMLQEEDIPFIYYVVSLQKKPTKTGEMSQNERTDALKAFETTPEVTVLLIGLKVGGVGLNLTCANRAIMVDLWWNSAVENQANSRIYRIGQDKETHFARFMMRRSVDIRLLQIVQIRKSKEIDGTLNGKGSLSAKDTLGFLGEVVNGSVPVPGFTDGFGAMVEIISDYEKLDDWLNEHLNKLPPV
;
A
#
# COMPACT_ATOMS: atom_id res chain seq x y z
N MET A 1 -3.17 22.04 -11.38
CA MET A 1 -2.69 23.44 -11.28
C MET A 1 -1.76 23.68 -10.11
N ASN A 2 -2.19 23.46 -8.85
CA ASN A 2 -1.31 23.66 -7.67
C ASN A 2 -0.08 22.75 -7.65
N GLU A 3 -0.19 21.54 -8.21
CA GLU A 3 0.96 20.63 -8.35
C GLU A 3 1.90 21.02 -9.49
N LEU A 4 1.41 21.71 -10.52
CA LEU A 4 2.19 22.05 -11.72
C LEU A 4 2.99 23.35 -11.54
N TYR A 5 2.44 24.35 -10.85
CA TYR A 5 3.10 25.64 -10.63
C TYR A 5 4.54 25.51 -10.05
N PRO A 6 4.81 24.64 -9.05
CA PRO A 6 6.17 24.38 -8.58
C PRO A 6 7.12 23.89 -9.69
N TYR A 7 6.67 23.02 -10.59
CA TYR A 7 7.48 22.53 -11.72
C TYR A 7 7.77 23.65 -12.74
N PHE A 8 6.77 24.46 -13.10
CA PHE A 8 6.96 25.57 -14.03
C PHE A 8 7.88 26.65 -13.46
N ARG A 9 7.76 26.95 -12.16
CA ARG A 9 8.65 27.87 -11.45
C ARG A 9 10.09 27.34 -11.39
N PHE A 10 10.26 26.04 -11.18
CA PHE A 10 11.58 25.39 -11.14
C PHE A 10 12.26 25.36 -12.52
N LEU A 11 11.52 25.05 -13.58
CA LEU A 11 12.07 24.87 -14.92
C LEU A 11 12.45 26.18 -15.62
N LYS A 12 12.03 27.36 -15.11
CA LYS A 12 12.35 28.71 -15.62
C LYS A 12 12.08 28.99 -17.11
N ASP A 13 11.57 28.02 -17.87
CA ASP A 13 11.59 28.03 -19.35
C ASP A 13 10.24 28.36 -19.99
N VAL A 14 9.26 28.81 -19.20
CA VAL A 14 7.97 29.25 -19.75
C VAL A 14 7.81 30.71 -19.44
N ALA A 15 7.96 31.52 -20.50
CA ALA A 15 7.80 32.96 -20.48
C ALA A 15 6.59 33.35 -19.61
N THR A 16 6.92 34.14 -18.58
CA THR A 16 6.08 34.63 -17.49
C THR A 16 5.48 33.55 -16.60
N THR A 17 5.82 33.61 -15.29
CA THR A 17 4.92 33.60 -14.13
C THR A 17 5.71 33.34 -12.86
N ASN A 18 6.47 34.36 -12.42
CA ASN A 18 7.23 34.30 -11.18
C ASN A 18 6.31 34.15 -9.95
N THR A 19 5.05 34.56 -10.09
CA THR A 19 4.04 34.47 -9.04
C THR A 19 2.88 33.56 -9.43
N PHE A 20 2.29 32.91 -8.42
CA PHE A 20 1.14 32.01 -8.60
C PHE A 20 -0.09 32.75 -9.17
N ALA A 21 -0.25 34.03 -8.84
CA ALA A 21 -1.34 34.88 -9.32
C ALA A 21 -1.25 35.12 -10.84
N GLU A 22 -0.06 35.42 -11.36
CA GLU A 22 0.16 35.55 -12.80
C GLU A 22 -0.08 34.20 -13.50
N PHE A 23 0.37 33.09 -12.90
CA PHE A 23 0.19 31.75 -13.47
C PHE A 23 -1.28 31.42 -13.64
N LYS A 24 -2.08 31.75 -12.63
CA LYS A 24 -3.54 31.63 -12.67
C LYS A 24 -4.14 32.51 -13.78
N LYS A 25 -3.68 33.77 -13.92
CA LYS A 25 -4.17 34.70 -14.95
C LYS A 25 -3.86 34.23 -16.38
N ALA A 26 -2.70 33.61 -16.58
CA ALA A 26 -2.26 33.14 -17.90
C ALA A 26 -2.94 31.83 -18.35
N TYR A 27 -3.34 30.98 -17.40
CA TYR A 27 -3.71 29.59 -17.66
C TYR A 27 -5.10 29.16 -17.15
N CYS A 28 -5.89 30.06 -16.55
CA CYS A 28 -7.29 29.81 -16.18
C CYS A 28 -8.28 30.59 -17.07
N ASN A 29 -9.46 30.01 -17.31
CA ASN A 29 -10.49 30.58 -18.21
C ASN A 29 -11.40 31.65 -17.58
N ASP A 30 -11.37 31.86 -16.26
CA ASP A 30 -12.25 32.83 -15.61
C ASP A 30 -11.56 34.16 -15.27
N GLN A 31 -11.90 35.22 -16.03
CA GLN A 31 -11.59 36.60 -15.69
C GLN A 31 -12.64 37.24 -14.75
N SER A 32 -13.59 36.47 -14.22
CA SER A 32 -14.80 36.98 -13.57
C SER A 32 -14.82 36.95 -12.03
N VAL A 33 -13.68 36.80 -11.35
CA VAL A 33 -13.63 36.88 -9.86
C VAL A 33 -12.39 37.62 -9.35
N CYS A 34 -12.04 38.75 -9.98
CA CYS A 34 -10.94 39.61 -9.52
C CYS A 34 -11.39 40.90 -8.82
N HIS A 35 -12.68 41.08 -8.54
CA HIS A 35 -13.15 42.20 -7.74
C HIS A 35 -14.03 41.71 -6.58
N LEU A 36 -13.72 42.23 -5.39
CA LEU A 36 -14.38 42.13 -4.10
C LEU A 36 -13.91 40.99 -3.16
N PHE A 37 -13.05 41.42 -2.22
CA PHE A 37 -12.93 40.87 -0.88
C PHE A 37 -14.31 40.60 -0.26
N GLN A 38 -14.68 39.33 -0.06
CA GLN A 38 -15.61 38.92 0.99
C GLN A 38 -15.33 37.46 1.42
N PRO A 39 -15.18 37.18 2.72
CA PRO A 39 -14.89 35.83 3.21
C PRO A 39 -16.20 35.12 3.58
N ARG A 40 -16.77 34.30 2.69
CA ARG A 40 -17.65 33.14 2.99
C ARG A 40 -18.32 32.58 1.71
N SER A 41 -18.11 31.27 1.46
CA SER A 41 -18.74 30.44 0.41
C SER A 41 -18.21 30.70 -1.03
N ARG A 42 -17.94 29.77 -1.96
CA ARG A 42 -18.25 28.36 -2.23
C ARG A 42 -17.13 27.75 -3.12
N ASN A 43 -16.97 26.43 -3.07
CA ASN A 43 -16.40 25.50 -4.08
C ASN A 43 -15.26 25.98 -5.01
N PHE A 44 -14.03 25.65 -4.63
CA PHE A 44 -12.80 25.81 -5.44
C PHE A 44 -12.59 24.72 -6.52
N ALA A 45 -13.58 23.86 -6.78
CA ALA A 45 -13.40 22.64 -7.59
C ALA A 45 -13.61 22.83 -9.11
N ASP A 46 -14.19 23.94 -9.56
CA ASP A 46 -14.64 24.11 -10.96
C ASP A 46 -13.76 25.05 -11.81
N MET A 47 -12.49 25.22 -11.45
CA MET A 47 -11.59 26.08 -12.22
C MET A 47 -11.04 25.31 -13.44
N LYS A 48 -11.73 25.42 -14.58
CA LYS A 48 -11.31 24.81 -15.86
C LYS A 48 -10.08 25.53 -16.43
N CYS A 49 -9.08 24.75 -16.82
CA CYS A 49 -7.86 25.26 -17.47
C CYS A 49 -8.20 25.76 -18.88
N ASN A 50 -7.46 26.77 -19.36
CA ASN A 50 -7.60 27.22 -20.74
C ASN A 50 -6.88 26.27 -21.71
N SER A 51 -7.31 26.24 -22.98
CA SER A 51 -6.67 25.45 -24.05
C SER A 51 -5.20 25.80 -24.27
N ARG A 52 -4.75 26.95 -23.75
CA ARG A 52 -3.36 27.41 -23.79
C ARG A 52 -2.47 26.62 -22.83
N LEU A 53 -2.95 26.22 -21.65
CA LEU A 53 -2.20 25.33 -20.75
C LEU A 53 -2.01 23.96 -21.40
N ASP A 54 -3.04 23.42 -22.03
CA ASP A 54 -2.98 22.15 -22.75
C ASP A 54 -2.02 22.23 -23.93
N ALA A 55 -2.01 23.35 -24.66
CA ALA A 55 -1.05 23.60 -25.74
C ALA A 55 0.39 23.78 -25.22
N VAL A 56 0.60 24.39 -24.05
CA VAL A 56 1.93 24.56 -23.42
C VAL A 56 2.43 23.24 -22.83
N LEU A 57 1.58 22.48 -22.14
CA LEU A 57 1.91 21.13 -21.65
C LEU A 57 2.18 20.19 -22.81
N SER A 58 1.35 20.22 -23.85
CA SER A 58 1.61 19.47 -25.09
C SER A 58 2.93 19.91 -25.71
N ARG A 59 3.22 21.22 -25.78
CA ARG A 59 4.51 21.71 -26.29
C ARG A 59 5.68 21.39 -25.36
N LEU A 60 5.53 21.30 -24.04
CA LEU A 60 6.60 20.91 -23.11
C LEU A 60 6.84 19.41 -23.10
N VAL A 61 5.79 18.61 -23.26
CA VAL A 61 5.88 17.16 -23.42
C VAL A 61 6.47 16.83 -24.80
N ILE A 62 6.02 17.51 -25.87
CA ILE A 62 6.51 17.33 -27.25
C ILE A 62 7.90 17.98 -27.45
N ARG A 63 8.19 19.17 -26.91
CA ARG A 63 9.57 19.72 -26.87
C ARG A 63 10.45 18.96 -25.90
N GLY A 64 9.94 18.42 -24.81
CA GLY A 64 10.69 17.51 -23.94
C GLY A 64 11.04 16.17 -24.59
N ILE A 65 10.45 15.88 -25.75
CA ILE A 65 10.78 14.76 -26.64
C ILE A 65 11.71 15.23 -27.78
N ASN A 66 11.61 16.50 -28.24
CA ASN A 66 12.30 17.01 -29.44
C ASN A 66 13.29 18.19 -29.23
N THR A 67 13.61 18.61 -28.01
CA THR A 67 14.60 19.67 -27.73
C THR A 67 15.73 19.21 -26.80
N LEU A 68 16.88 19.86 -26.92
CA LEU A 68 18.18 19.53 -26.32
C LEU A 68 18.21 19.41 -24.77
N THR A 69 17.14 19.77 -24.05
CA THR A 69 17.12 19.87 -22.58
C THR A 69 16.42 18.72 -21.85
N SER A 70 15.57 17.93 -22.52
CA SER A 70 15.03 16.66 -21.97
C SER A 70 15.22 15.57 -23.01
N ARG A 71 16.05 14.58 -22.67
CA ARG A 71 16.35 13.45 -23.55
C ARG A 71 15.79 12.17 -22.93
N ARG A 72 14.55 11.83 -23.26
CA ARG A 72 13.97 10.53 -22.88
C ARG A 72 14.52 9.47 -23.82
N ARG A 73 15.55 8.76 -23.38
CA ARG A 73 16.06 7.56 -24.08
C ARG A 73 15.46 6.32 -23.43
N THR A 74 14.98 5.40 -24.24
CA THR A 74 14.64 4.03 -23.81
C THR A 74 15.90 3.16 -23.96
N MET A 75 15.97 2.02 -23.27
CA MET A 75 17.09 1.08 -23.49
C MET A 75 17.14 0.54 -24.92
N GLN A 76 16.01 0.59 -25.63
CA GLN A 76 15.86 0.24 -27.05
C GLN A 76 16.27 1.38 -28.02
N SER A 77 16.66 2.54 -27.51
CA SER A 77 17.11 3.65 -28.36
C SER A 77 18.43 3.27 -29.05
N ARG A 78 18.55 3.60 -30.34
CA ARG A 78 19.74 3.30 -31.17
C ARG A 78 20.58 4.57 -31.37
N ILE A 79 21.91 4.42 -31.36
CA ILE A 79 22.86 5.45 -31.80
C ILE A 79 23.76 4.79 -32.84
N MET A 80 23.83 5.38 -34.05
CA MET A 80 24.65 4.87 -35.16
C MET A 80 24.35 3.39 -35.47
N ASP A 81 23.06 3.06 -35.58
CA ASP A 81 22.52 1.71 -35.85
C ASP A 81 22.90 0.60 -34.86
N LYS A 82 23.49 0.97 -33.72
CA LYS A 82 23.67 0.07 -32.58
C LYS A 82 22.77 0.48 -31.42
N GLU A 83 22.24 -0.51 -30.71
CA GLU A 83 21.53 -0.27 -29.47
C GLU A 83 22.47 0.38 -28.45
N ILE A 84 21.98 1.39 -27.72
CA ILE A 84 22.81 2.12 -26.74
C ILE A 84 23.22 1.19 -25.59
N VAL A 85 22.40 0.18 -25.31
CA VAL A 85 22.58 -0.75 -24.20
C VAL A 85 22.17 -2.13 -24.69
N THR A 86 23.13 -3.04 -24.81
CA THR A 86 22.87 -4.47 -25.04
C THR A 86 22.80 -5.16 -23.68
N LEU A 87 21.59 -5.50 -23.24
CA LEU A 87 21.36 -6.29 -22.02
C LEU A 87 20.67 -7.60 -22.39
N PRO A 88 20.93 -8.69 -21.65
CA PRO A 88 20.16 -9.92 -21.79
C PRO A 88 18.67 -9.66 -21.58
N ASN A 89 17.80 -10.32 -22.35
CA ASN A 89 16.37 -10.03 -22.33
C ASN A 89 15.76 -10.27 -20.93
N PRO A 90 14.93 -9.35 -20.42
CA PRO A 90 14.22 -9.54 -19.16
C PRO A 90 12.95 -10.37 -19.36
N HIS A 91 12.81 -11.44 -18.59
CA HIS A 91 11.61 -12.28 -18.53
C HIS A 91 10.67 -11.78 -17.44
N ARG A 92 9.42 -11.45 -17.78
CA ARG A 92 8.39 -11.02 -16.81
C ARG A 92 7.26 -12.01 -16.78
N LYS A 93 6.92 -12.52 -15.59
CA LYS A 93 5.84 -13.49 -15.39
C LYS A 93 4.90 -13.05 -14.29
N ASP A 94 3.63 -12.91 -14.64
CA ASP A 94 2.55 -12.78 -13.66
C ASP A 94 2.19 -14.17 -13.13
N VAL A 95 2.18 -14.32 -11.81
CA VAL A 95 1.90 -15.57 -11.10
C VAL A 95 0.63 -15.39 -10.30
N THR A 96 -0.41 -16.06 -10.76
CA THR A 96 -1.70 -16.13 -10.08
C THR A 96 -1.63 -17.13 -8.93
N ILE A 97 -2.10 -16.71 -7.75
CA ILE A 97 -2.14 -17.50 -6.51
C ILE A 97 -3.59 -17.61 -6.08
N GLU A 98 -3.99 -18.74 -5.52
CA GLU A 98 -5.34 -18.93 -4.98
C GLU A 98 -5.30 -18.97 -3.45
N PHE A 99 -6.43 -18.60 -2.83
CA PHE A 99 -6.58 -18.76 -1.40
C PHE A 99 -6.69 -20.23 -1.03
N ASP A 100 -6.18 -20.55 0.15
CA ASP A 100 -6.58 -21.77 0.82
C ASP A 100 -8.11 -21.73 1.11
N PRO A 101 -8.83 -22.85 1.00
CA PRO A 101 -10.29 -22.87 1.20
C PRO A 101 -10.75 -22.23 2.53
N VAL A 102 -10.03 -22.48 3.64
CA VAL A 102 -10.36 -21.93 4.96
C VAL A 102 -10.13 -20.42 4.98
N THR A 103 -9.00 -19.99 4.43
CA THR A 103 -8.64 -18.56 4.34
C THR A 103 -9.60 -17.81 3.41
N GLU A 104 -10.09 -18.46 2.34
CA GLU A 104 -11.07 -17.87 1.43
C GLU A 104 -12.38 -17.57 2.17
N VAL A 105 -12.90 -18.51 2.98
CA VAL A 105 -14.11 -18.28 3.79
C VAL A 105 -13.96 -17.04 4.67
N LEU A 106 -12.82 -16.90 5.35
CA LEU A 106 -12.52 -15.74 6.19
C LEU A 106 -12.44 -14.45 5.37
N TYR A 107 -11.75 -14.47 4.23
CA TYR A 107 -11.63 -13.30 3.35
C TYR A 107 -13.00 -12.80 2.90
N ARG A 108 -13.88 -13.72 2.47
CA ARG A 108 -15.26 -13.40 2.05
C ARG A 108 -16.08 -12.83 3.21
N ALA A 109 -15.87 -13.32 4.43
CA ALA A 109 -16.52 -12.79 5.62
C ALA A 109 -16.09 -11.35 5.92
N VAL A 110 -14.78 -11.08 5.87
CA VAL A 110 -14.21 -9.73 6.07
C VAL A 110 -14.72 -8.76 4.99
N GLU A 111 -14.70 -9.18 3.72
CA GLU A 111 -15.20 -8.34 2.62
C GLU A 111 -16.69 -8.00 2.81
N ARG A 112 -17.52 -8.97 3.20
CA ARG A 112 -18.95 -8.76 3.46
C ARG A 112 -19.16 -7.74 4.57
N LYS A 113 -18.42 -7.88 5.69
CA LYS A 113 -18.50 -6.93 6.80
C LYS A 113 -18.03 -5.53 6.40
N PHE A 114 -16.98 -5.40 5.58
CA PHE A 114 -16.60 -4.11 5.02
C PHE A 114 -17.69 -3.49 4.13
N ARG A 115 -18.36 -4.29 3.29
CA ARG A 115 -19.51 -3.79 2.52
C ARG A 115 -20.65 -3.33 3.43
N GLU A 116 -20.97 -4.08 4.49
CA GLU A 116 -21.96 -3.70 5.49
C GLU A 116 -21.61 -2.37 6.15
N LEU A 117 -20.36 -2.21 6.61
CA LEU A 117 -19.88 -0.97 7.24
C LEU A 117 -19.93 0.24 6.29
N ILE A 118 -19.70 0.04 4.99
CA ILE A 118 -19.85 1.11 3.99
C ILE A 118 -21.32 1.48 3.83
N LYS A 119 -22.22 0.48 3.75
CA LYS A 119 -23.67 0.73 3.65
C LYS A 119 -24.18 1.51 4.87
N THR A 120 -23.82 1.09 6.09
CA THR A 120 -24.28 1.75 7.32
C THR A 120 -23.74 3.18 7.45
N LYS A 121 -22.42 3.40 7.31
CA LYS A 121 -21.81 4.74 7.42
C LYS A 121 -22.26 5.70 6.32
N ASN A 122 -22.56 5.20 5.12
CA ASN A 122 -23.11 6.04 4.05
C ASN A 122 -24.57 6.42 4.33
N SER A 123 -25.35 5.51 4.93
CA SER A 123 -26.76 5.75 5.24
C SER A 123 -27.01 6.75 6.37
N SER A 124 -26.15 6.75 7.39
CA SER A 124 -26.30 7.61 8.57
C SER A 124 -25.89 9.07 8.32
N ASP A 125 -25.04 9.34 7.32
CA ASP A 125 -24.45 10.66 7.11
C ASP A 125 -24.63 11.15 5.66
N SER A 126 -25.87 11.51 5.31
CA SER A 126 -26.22 12.05 4.00
C SER A 126 -25.57 13.42 3.72
N LYS A 127 -25.11 14.12 4.76
CA LYS A 127 -24.40 15.42 4.69
C LYS A 127 -22.87 15.31 4.80
N ALA A 128 -22.31 14.12 5.02
CA ALA A 128 -20.86 13.94 5.10
C ALA A 128 -20.14 14.32 3.80
N ASP A 129 -18.99 14.98 3.94
CA ASP A 129 -18.07 15.28 2.85
C ASP A 129 -17.75 13.99 2.04
N PRO A 130 -17.98 13.98 0.71
CA PRO A 130 -17.64 12.85 -0.16
C PRO A 130 -16.19 12.34 0.00
N ARG A 131 -15.25 13.21 0.38
CA ARG A 131 -13.85 12.82 0.65
C ARG A 131 -13.72 11.92 1.88
N LYS A 132 -14.53 12.15 2.92
CA LYS A 132 -14.58 11.29 4.11
C LYS A 132 -15.12 9.91 3.76
N LYS A 133 -16.17 9.84 2.93
CA LYS A 133 -16.73 8.58 2.44
C LYS A 133 -15.72 7.77 1.62
N LEU A 134 -15.03 8.45 0.69
CA LEU A 134 -13.96 7.84 -0.10
C LEU A 134 -12.81 7.31 0.76
N LYS A 135 -12.45 8.03 1.82
CA LYS A 135 -11.40 7.62 2.76
C LYS A 135 -11.70 6.27 3.42
N TYR A 136 -12.92 6.06 3.92
CA TYR A 136 -13.31 4.79 4.53
C TYR A 136 -13.18 3.62 3.55
N ILE A 137 -13.59 3.83 2.30
CA ILE A 137 -13.49 2.81 1.25
C ILE A 137 -12.01 2.48 0.98
N ILE A 138 -11.15 3.49 0.86
CA ILE A 138 -9.70 3.28 0.64
C ILE A 138 -9.06 2.52 1.81
N ILE A 139 -9.44 2.81 3.05
CA ILE A 139 -8.94 2.08 4.23
C ILE A 139 -9.38 0.61 4.16
N MET A 140 -10.63 0.32 3.81
CA MET A 140 -11.10 -1.06 3.70
C MET A 140 -10.40 -1.82 2.57
N ILE A 141 -10.17 -1.18 1.42
CA ILE A 141 -9.36 -1.73 0.33
C ILE A 141 -7.94 -2.00 0.81
N LEU A 142 -7.35 -1.09 1.61
CA LEU A 142 -6.04 -1.28 2.21
C LEU A 142 -6.01 -2.52 3.11
N ARG A 143 -7.02 -2.72 3.96
CA ARG A 143 -7.14 -3.91 4.82
C ARG A 143 -7.34 -5.19 4.00
N LEU A 144 -8.14 -5.17 2.93
CA LEU A 144 -8.27 -6.32 2.03
C LEU A 144 -6.92 -6.66 1.36
N ARG A 145 -6.13 -5.66 0.96
CA ARG A 145 -4.78 -5.87 0.42
C ARG A 145 -3.79 -6.38 1.47
N GLN A 146 -3.96 -6.00 2.73
CA GLN A 146 -3.17 -6.55 3.84
C GLN A 146 -3.56 -8.02 4.07
N PHE A 147 -4.85 -8.35 4.00
CA PHE A 147 -5.32 -9.73 4.10
C PHE A 147 -4.79 -10.61 2.95
N THR A 148 -4.81 -10.14 1.70
CA THR A 148 -4.25 -10.91 0.56
C THR A 148 -2.77 -11.19 0.72
N ALA A 149 -2.03 -10.37 1.47
CA ALA A 149 -0.64 -10.66 1.86
C ALA A 149 -0.57 -11.74 2.96
N SER A 150 -1.24 -11.50 4.09
CA SER A 150 -1.48 -12.53 5.12
C SER A 150 -2.58 -12.09 6.10
N PRO A 151 -3.46 -13.02 6.55
CA PRO A 151 -4.51 -12.71 7.54
C PRO A 151 -3.99 -12.08 8.84
N VAL A 152 -2.75 -12.39 9.23
CA VAL A 152 -2.11 -11.86 10.46
C VAL A 152 -2.00 -10.33 10.42
N LEU A 153 -1.91 -9.72 9.24
CA LEU A 153 -1.79 -8.25 9.10
C LEU A 153 -3.05 -7.49 9.51
N ILE A 154 -4.20 -8.17 9.57
CA ILE A 154 -5.47 -7.55 9.97
C ILE A 154 -6.13 -8.19 11.18
N GLU A 155 -5.39 -8.99 11.96
CA GLU A 155 -5.88 -9.59 13.23
C GLU A 155 -6.62 -8.57 14.12
N PRO A 156 -6.06 -7.37 14.39
CA PRO A 156 -6.73 -6.37 15.20
C PRO A 156 -8.11 -5.97 14.69
N GLN A 157 -8.21 -5.74 13.38
CA GLN A 157 -9.43 -5.29 12.74
C GLN A 157 -10.48 -6.40 12.72
N MET A 158 -10.05 -7.66 12.57
CA MET A 158 -10.95 -8.82 12.64
C MET A 158 -11.53 -8.97 14.06
N LYS A 159 -10.70 -8.89 15.11
CA LYS A 159 -11.17 -8.97 16.52
C LYS A 159 -12.26 -7.95 16.84
N ILE A 160 -12.19 -6.76 16.26
CA ILE A 160 -13.14 -5.67 16.56
C ILE A 160 -14.38 -5.71 15.69
N MET A 161 -14.25 -6.20 14.45
CA MET A 161 -15.32 -6.19 13.46
C MET A 161 -16.33 -7.32 13.65
N PHE A 162 -15.89 -8.45 14.19
CA PHE A 162 -16.74 -9.62 14.39
C PHE A 162 -17.14 -9.76 15.85
N ASP A 163 -18.42 -9.97 16.09
CA ASP A 163 -18.94 -10.45 17.37
C ASP A 163 -18.81 -11.98 17.46
N ALA A 164 -19.06 -12.53 18.64
CA ALA A 164 -18.97 -13.98 18.88
C ALA A 164 -19.92 -14.77 17.96
N PHE A 165 -21.11 -14.23 17.68
CA PHE A 165 -22.09 -14.87 16.79
C PHE A 165 -21.56 -14.99 15.36
N ALA A 166 -21.06 -13.89 14.79
CA ALA A 166 -20.53 -13.88 13.43
C ALA A 166 -19.25 -14.73 13.31
N LEU A 167 -18.39 -14.78 14.34
CA LEU A 167 -17.24 -15.69 14.35
C LEU A 167 -17.66 -17.15 14.36
N ARG A 168 -18.70 -17.54 15.11
CA ARG A 168 -19.26 -18.91 15.08
C ARG A 168 -19.82 -19.28 13.71
N GLU A 169 -20.47 -18.35 13.01
CA GLU A 169 -20.91 -18.58 11.63
C GLU A 169 -19.73 -18.80 10.67
N VAL A 170 -18.64 -18.04 10.84
CA VAL A 170 -17.41 -18.22 10.05
C VAL A 170 -16.78 -19.58 10.36
N GLN A 171 -16.67 -19.95 11.63
CA GLN A 171 -16.12 -21.23 12.07
C GLN A 171 -16.91 -22.40 11.50
N LYS A 172 -18.24 -22.35 11.53
CA LYS A 172 -19.10 -23.37 10.93
C LYS A 172 -18.83 -23.53 9.43
N LYS A 173 -18.73 -22.42 8.68
CA LYS A 173 -18.43 -22.46 7.25
C LYS A 173 -17.01 -22.97 6.96
N MET A 174 -16.05 -22.71 7.84
CA MET A 174 -14.71 -23.29 7.73
C MET A 174 -14.77 -24.81 7.88
N GLN A 175 -15.52 -25.32 8.85
CA GLN A 175 -15.71 -26.76 9.08
C GLN A 175 -16.45 -27.46 7.93
N GLU A 176 -17.40 -26.79 7.29
CA GLU A 176 -18.11 -27.31 6.11
C GLU A 176 -17.16 -27.49 4.91
N VAL A 177 -16.20 -26.59 4.75
CA VAL A 177 -15.23 -26.61 3.63
C VAL A 177 -14.03 -27.49 3.92
N HIS A 178 -13.60 -27.57 5.19
CA HIS A 178 -12.47 -28.35 5.64
C HIS A 178 -12.77 -28.94 7.02
N PRO A 179 -13.17 -30.22 7.12
CA PRO A 179 -13.54 -30.85 8.39
C PRO A 179 -12.39 -30.84 9.39
N ASP A 180 -12.71 -30.75 10.69
CA ASP A 180 -11.72 -30.68 11.77
C ASP A 180 -10.79 -31.91 11.82
N SER A 181 -11.25 -33.06 11.32
CA SER A 181 -10.47 -34.29 11.21
C SER A 181 -9.29 -34.20 10.24
N GLU A 182 -9.29 -33.23 9.33
CA GLU A 182 -8.26 -33.03 8.31
C GLU A 182 -7.32 -31.85 8.65
N LEU A 183 -7.63 -31.05 9.68
CA LEU A 183 -6.82 -29.90 10.09
C LEU A 183 -5.44 -30.36 10.58
N GLN A 184 -4.38 -29.93 9.90
CA GLN A 184 -3.00 -30.18 10.32
C GLN A 184 -2.18 -28.89 10.27
N GLY A 185 -1.31 -28.71 11.28
CA GLY A 185 -0.29 -27.66 11.28
C GLY A 185 -0.84 -26.24 11.17
N ALA A 186 -0.57 -25.58 10.04
CA ALA A 186 -0.84 -24.14 9.84
C ALA A 186 -2.33 -23.81 9.65
N ASP A 187 -3.16 -24.77 9.23
CA ASP A 187 -4.59 -24.56 9.06
C ASP A 187 -5.32 -24.62 10.42
N LEU A 188 -4.84 -25.47 11.34
CA LEU A 188 -5.29 -25.52 12.73
C LEU A 188 -5.02 -24.19 13.47
N ALA A 189 -3.90 -23.52 13.16
CA ALA A 189 -3.52 -22.26 13.79
C ALA A 189 -4.58 -21.16 13.60
N LEU A 190 -5.23 -21.10 12.44
CA LEU A 190 -6.29 -20.12 12.17
C LEU A 190 -7.58 -20.47 12.93
N HIS A 191 -7.93 -21.76 12.99
CA HIS A 191 -9.10 -22.25 13.70
C HIS A 191 -8.99 -22.04 15.23
N ASP A 192 -7.84 -22.42 15.81
CA ASP A 192 -7.53 -22.21 17.23
C ASP A 192 -7.62 -20.73 17.59
N ARG A 193 -7.09 -19.85 16.72
CA ARG A 193 -7.11 -18.42 16.97
C ARG A 193 -8.52 -17.85 16.98
N ILE A 194 -9.37 -18.26 16.04
CA ILE A 194 -10.78 -17.83 16.00
C ILE A 194 -11.53 -18.34 17.23
N THR A 195 -11.27 -19.57 17.65
CA THR A 195 -11.86 -20.17 18.87
C THR A 195 -11.48 -19.36 20.10
N MET A 196 -10.21 -18.99 20.25
CA MET A 196 -9.75 -18.13 21.34
C MET A 196 -10.48 -16.77 21.34
N TRP A 197 -10.73 -16.18 20.17
CA TRP A 197 -11.44 -14.89 20.09
C TRP A 197 -12.92 -15.02 20.48
N ILE A 198 -13.58 -16.12 20.10
CA ILE A 198 -14.95 -16.42 20.53
C ILE A 198 -14.98 -16.53 22.07
N ASP A 199 -14.06 -17.30 22.65
CA ASP A 199 -13.96 -17.46 24.10
C ASP A 199 -13.68 -16.12 24.81
N ASP A 200 -12.77 -15.30 24.28
CA ASP A 200 -12.48 -13.97 24.85
C ASP A 200 -13.73 -13.08 24.87
N LEU A 201 -14.49 -13.06 23.77
CA LEU A 201 -15.71 -12.25 23.62
C LEU A 201 -16.84 -12.74 24.53
N GLU A 202 -17.02 -14.06 24.66
CA GLU A 202 -18.08 -14.65 25.50
C GLU A 202 -17.81 -14.48 27.00
N HIS A 203 -16.55 -14.50 27.42
CA HIS A 203 -16.16 -14.31 28.82
C HIS A 203 -15.96 -12.83 29.20
N GLY A 204 -16.25 -11.89 28.30
CA GLY A 204 -16.10 -10.46 28.54
C GLY A 204 -14.67 -10.05 28.88
N ARG A 205 -13.66 -10.83 28.45
CA ARG A 205 -12.25 -10.45 28.61
C ARG A 205 -12.01 -9.22 27.76
N GLU A 206 -11.57 -8.12 28.38
CA GLU A 206 -11.34 -6.88 27.65
C GLU A 206 -10.38 -7.13 26.49
N ILE A 207 -10.81 -6.75 25.27
CA ILE A 207 -9.90 -6.62 24.14
C ILE A 207 -8.76 -5.71 24.62
N PRO A 208 -7.49 -6.13 24.52
CA PRO A 208 -6.35 -5.35 24.99
C PRO A 208 -6.48 -3.88 24.54
N ASN A 209 -6.26 -2.93 25.46
CA ASN A 209 -6.43 -1.49 25.22
C ASN A 209 -5.77 -0.96 23.93
N SER A 210 -4.77 -1.68 23.38
CA SER A 210 -4.14 -1.37 22.09
C SER A 210 -5.06 -1.57 20.86
N TYR A 211 -6.25 -2.14 21.04
CA TYR A 211 -7.21 -2.48 20.00
C TYR A 211 -8.61 -1.91 20.24
N LYS A 212 -8.78 -1.02 21.24
CA LYS A 212 -10.04 -0.31 21.36
C LYS A 212 -10.14 0.66 20.18
N LEU A 213 -11.01 0.35 19.21
CA LEU A 213 -11.63 1.34 18.31
C LEU A 213 -12.67 2.12 19.13
N SER A 214 -12.25 2.71 20.24
CA SER A 214 -13.03 3.82 20.78
C SER A 214 -12.84 4.97 19.79
N ASP A 215 -13.91 5.68 19.43
CA ASP A 215 -13.82 6.91 18.62
C ASP A 215 -12.87 7.97 19.27
N GLU A 216 -12.41 7.71 20.50
CA GLU A 216 -11.48 8.52 21.27
C GLU A 216 -10.00 8.25 20.94
N ASP A 217 -9.65 7.04 20.44
CA ASP A 217 -8.28 6.61 20.11
C ASP A 217 -7.95 6.64 18.60
N GLU A 218 -8.87 7.15 17.78
CA GLU A 218 -8.62 7.45 16.37
C GLU A 218 -7.80 8.73 16.22
N CYS A 219 -6.81 8.69 15.32
CA CYS A 219 -6.08 9.91 15.01
C CYS A 219 -6.95 10.86 14.19
N TRP A 220 -7.05 12.12 14.58
CA TRP A 220 -7.86 13.10 13.83
C TRP A 220 -7.24 13.57 12.49
N LEU A 221 -6.06 13.10 12.13
CA LEU A 221 -5.39 13.37 10.85
C LEU A 221 -5.41 12.14 9.94
N CYS A 222 -4.89 11.00 10.44
CA CYS A 222 -4.87 9.73 9.70
C CYS A 222 -6.23 9.00 9.77
N TYR A 223 -7.14 9.34 10.69
CA TYR A 223 -8.42 8.65 10.98
C TYR A 223 -8.26 7.12 11.01
N ASP A 224 -7.07 6.67 11.40
CA ASP A 224 -6.69 5.29 11.65
C ASP A 224 -6.47 5.14 13.16
N ALA A 225 -6.44 3.89 13.63
CA ALA A 225 -5.95 3.58 14.98
C ALA A 225 -4.58 4.25 15.17
N THR A 226 -4.45 5.01 16.27
CA THR A 226 -3.26 5.82 16.52
C THR A 226 -1.99 4.96 16.60
N GLN A 227 -1.10 5.12 15.62
CA GLN A 227 0.26 4.58 15.66
C GLN A 227 1.17 5.55 16.41
N ASP A 228 1.81 5.07 17.48
CA ASP A 228 2.54 5.92 18.45
C ASP A 228 1.69 7.12 18.91
N PRO A 229 0.65 6.88 19.72
CA PRO A 229 -0.36 7.89 20.02
C PRO A 229 0.27 9.12 20.69
N GLN A 230 0.15 10.28 20.05
CA GLN A 230 0.51 11.57 20.60
C GLN A 230 -0.77 12.31 20.99
N GLN A 231 -0.88 12.66 22.27
CA GLN A 231 -1.98 13.45 22.79
C GLN A 231 -1.56 14.89 23.03
N ILE A 232 -2.35 15.85 22.54
CA ILE A 232 -2.20 17.27 22.90
C ILE A 232 -2.79 17.49 24.30
N ARG A 233 -1.97 17.92 25.27
CA ARG A 233 -2.39 18.07 26.68
C ARG A 233 -3.55 19.05 26.89
N GLU A 234 -3.63 20.13 26.11
CA GLU A 234 -4.62 21.20 26.26
C GLU A 234 -6.02 20.82 25.80
N CYS A 235 -6.13 19.79 24.95
CA CYS A 235 -7.41 19.39 24.35
C CYS A 235 -7.71 17.89 24.42
N GLY A 236 -6.77 17.06 24.85
CA GLY A 236 -6.95 15.62 25.00
C GLY A 236 -7.04 14.85 23.67
N HIS A 237 -6.96 15.52 22.52
CA HIS A 237 -7.07 14.87 21.22
C HIS A 237 -5.83 14.09 20.83
N LEU A 238 -6.08 12.90 20.29
CA LEU A 238 -5.12 11.87 19.95
C LEU A 238 -4.76 11.89 18.46
N PHE A 239 -3.47 11.66 18.16
CA PHE A 239 -2.95 11.64 16.80
C PHE A 239 -1.87 10.57 16.61
N CYS A 240 -1.76 10.03 15.39
CA CYS A 240 -0.58 9.33 14.89
C CYS A 240 0.63 10.25 15.10
N GLY A 241 1.74 9.77 15.69
CA GLY A 241 2.93 10.59 15.94
C GLY A 241 3.48 11.27 14.67
N ALA A 242 3.59 10.50 13.59
CA ALA A 242 3.99 11.03 12.29
C ALA A 242 3.03 12.09 11.74
N CYS A 243 1.71 11.90 11.92
CA CYS A 243 0.73 12.82 11.36
C CYS A 243 0.74 14.17 12.07
N ILE A 244 0.82 14.17 13.41
CA ILE A 244 0.87 15.44 14.14
C ILE A 244 2.17 16.19 13.85
N GLU A 245 3.29 15.49 13.69
CA GLU A 245 4.56 16.10 13.29
C GLU A 245 4.50 16.73 11.88
N ASP A 246 3.99 16.01 10.87
CA ASP A 246 3.81 16.55 9.52
C ASP A 246 2.91 17.80 9.52
N ASN A 247 1.86 17.77 10.33
CA ASN A 247 0.96 18.91 10.48
C ASN A 247 1.63 20.11 11.18
N ILE A 248 2.47 19.86 12.20
CA ILE A 248 3.28 20.91 12.84
C ILE A 248 4.26 21.53 11.85
N ILE A 249 4.92 20.72 11.02
CA ILE A 249 5.83 21.20 9.98
C ILE A 249 5.08 22.09 8.97
N ASP A 250 3.89 21.67 8.52
CA ASP A 250 3.07 22.48 7.62
C ASP A 250 2.60 23.80 8.27
N GLN A 251 2.22 23.78 9.55
CA GLN A 251 1.79 24.99 10.27
C GLN A 251 2.94 25.96 10.52
N THR A 252 4.08 25.48 11.00
CA THR A 252 5.29 26.32 11.20
C THR A 252 5.81 26.93 9.91
N SER A 253 5.54 26.33 8.75
CA SER A 253 5.86 26.93 7.45
C SER A 253 4.98 28.13 7.08
N LYS A 254 3.85 28.34 7.78
CA LYS A 254 2.83 29.35 7.48
C LYS A 254 2.57 30.32 8.65
N SER A 255 2.80 29.92 9.89
CA SER A 255 2.53 30.71 11.11
C SER A 255 3.37 30.29 12.31
N ASP A 256 3.64 31.23 13.22
CA ASP A 256 4.42 31.00 14.45
C ASP A 256 3.62 30.35 15.61
N THR A 257 2.35 30.05 15.38
CA THR A 257 1.46 29.44 16.38
C THR A 257 0.96 28.08 15.90
N LEU A 258 0.93 27.10 16.81
CA LEU A 258 0.48 25.74 16.53
C LEU A 258 -0.95 25.55 17.01
N HIS A 259 -1.81 25.10 16.11
CA HIS A 259 -3.22 24.83 16.37
C HIS A 259 -3.53 23.34 16.29
N CYS A 260 -4.34 22.83 17.23
CA CYS A 260 -4.84 21.46 17.18
C CYS A 260 -5.66 21.25 15.88
N PRO A 261 -5.34 20.23 15.06
CA PRO A 261 -6.04 19.98 13.79
C PRO A 261 -7.54 19.66 13.93
N LYS A 262 -7.95 19.20 15.11
CA LYS A 262 -9.35 18.86 15.38
C LYS A 262 -10.16 20.05 15.89
N CYS A 263 -9.66 20.74 16.92
CA CYS A 263 -10.45 21.75 17.64
C CYS A 263 -9.91 23.19 17.53
N GLY A 264 -8.76 23.40 16.86
CA GLY A 264 -8.17 24.71 16.64
C GLY A 264 -7.51 25.36 17.87
N LYS A 265 -7.54 24.71 19.05
CA LYS A 265 -6.87 25.22 20.26
C LYS A 265 -5.37 25.34 20.04
N ILE A 266 -4.78 26.42 20.53
CA ILE A 266 -3.33 26.65 20.48
C ILE A 266 -2.66 25.71 21.47
N PHE A 267 -1.56 25.08 21.07
CA PHE A 267 -0.76 24.21 21.93
C PHE A 267 0.74 24.43 21.70
N LEU A 268 1.55 24.00 22.66
CA LEU A 268 3.01 24.02 22.54
C LEU A 268 3.53 22.63 22.19
N PHE A 269 4.51 22.55 21.29
CA PHE A 269 5.11 21.29 20.85
C PHE A 269 5.62 20.44 22.03
N GLU A 270 6.27 21.07 23.01
CA GLU A 270 6.82 20.44 24.21
C GLU A 270 5.75 19.81 25.11
N ARG A 271 4.47 20.13 24.89
CA ARG A 271 3.33 19.63 25.67
C ARG A 271 2.59 18.48 24.99
N LEU A 272 3.13 17.91 23.91
CA LEU A 272 2.69 16.62 23.39
C LEU A 272 3.06 15.50 24.37
N LYS A 273 2.09 14.64 24.67
CA LYS A 273 2.27 13.47 25.53
C LYS A 273 2.16 12.21 24.67
N SER A 274 3.22 11.40 24.62
CA SER A 274 3.13 10.04 24.10
C SER A 274 2.29 9.19 25.07
N ILE A 275 1.26 8.55 24.55
CA ILE A 275 0.37 7.65 25.30
C ILE A 275 0.66 6.22 24.89
N GLY A 276 0.99 5.39 25.90
CA GLY A 276 1.26 3.97 25.72
C GLY A 276 2.74 3.63 25.88
N LYS A 277 3.01 2.37 26.25
CA LYS A 277 4.34 1.80 26.07
C LYS A 277 4.53 1.63 24.57
N SER A 278 5.48 2.35 23.99
CA SER A 278 5.88 2.15 22.60
C SER A 278 6.15 0.65 22.37
N PRO A 279 5.86 0.10 21.17
CA PRO A 279 6.28 -1.24 20.74
C PRO A 279 7.78 -1.54 20.98
N HIS A 280 8.55 -0.50 21.31
CA HIS A 280 9.93 -0.48 21.75
C HIS A 280 10.40 -1.59 22.70
N ALA A 281 9.57 -2.04 23.63
CA ALA A 281 9.96 -3.08 24.59
C ALA A 281 9.92 -4.50 23.97
N ILE A 282 9.21 -4.69 22.86
CA ILE A 282 8.90 -6.00 22.26
C ILE A 282 10.00 -6.41 21.27
N ALA A 283 10.66 -5.46 20.61
CA ALA A 283 11.68 -5.74 19.59
C ALA A 283 12.96 -6.41 20.15
N LYS A 284 13.25 -6.28 21.45
CA LYS A 284 14.42 -6.94 22.07
C LYS A 284 14.20 -8.46 22.28
N ALA A 285 12.96 -8.95 22.13
CA ALA A 285 12.57 -10.33 22.41
C ALA A 285 12.35 -11.21 21.18
N ALA A 286 12.36 -10.65 19.96
CA ALA A 286 12.09 -11.43 18.75
C ALA A 286 13.26 -12.40 18.44
N LYS A 287 13.02 -13.70 18.60
CA LYS A 287 14.04 -14.75 18.46
C LYS A 287 14.09 -15.38 17.06
N LYS A 288 12.93 -15.53 16.41
CA LYS A 288 12.80 -16.22 15.10
C LYS A 288 13.02 -15.25 13.93
N GLY A 289 13.02 -15.71 12.68
CA GLY A 289 13.20 -14.93 11.44
C GLY A 289 14.39 -13.96 11.40
N ARG A 290 15.51 -14.24 12.05
CA ARG A 290 16.70 -13.37 11.97
C ARG A 290 17.46 -13.66 10.69
N ASP A 291 18.03 -12.62 10.10
CA ASP A 291 18.84 -12.77 8.90
C ASP A 291 20.28 -13.22 9.23
N THR A 292 21.10 -13.37 8.18
CA THR A 292 22.49 -13.83 8.29
C THR A 292 23.37 -12.91 9.14
N LEU A 293 23.00 -11.64 9.28
CA LEU A 293 23.68 -10.65 10.11
C LEU A 293 23.06 -10.55 11.52
N ASN A 294 22.23 -11.51 11.91
CA ASN A 294 21.45 -11.53 13.15
C ASN A 294 20.49 -10.33 13.30
N PHE A 295 20.12 -9.69 12.19
CA PHE A 295 19.19 -8.58 12.18
C PHE A 295 17.75 -9.07 12.01
N ALA A 296 16.82 -8.39 12.71
CA ALA A 296 15.39 -8.58 12.56
C ALA A 296 14.71 -7.21 12.45
N PRO A 297 13.83 -6.99 11.44
CA PRO A 297 13.14 -5.72 11.29
C PRO A 297 12.21 -5.49 12.47
N ARG A 298 12.18 -4.25 12.98
CA ARG A 298 11.20 -3.84 13.96
C ARG A 298 9.86 -3.60 13.26
N LEU A 299 8.79 -4.00 13.92
CA LEU A 299 7.44 -3.81 13.42
C LEU A 299 6.87 -2.48 13.93
N ASP A 300 6.25 -1.75 13.01
CA ASP A 300 5.46 -0.54 13.27
C ASP A 300 4.06 -0.87 13.80
N VAL A 301 3.61 -2.12 13.65
CA VAL A 301 2.30 -2.61 14.08
C VAL A 301 2.45 -3.74 15.11
N ARG A 302 1.67 -3.68 16.18
CA ARG A 302 1.58 -4.74 17.19
C ARG A 302 0.70 -5.89 16.70
N SER A 303 1.23 -7.11 16.70
CA SER A 303 0.47 -8.34 16.46
C SER A 303 0.66 -9.28 17.64
N GLU A 304 -0.43 -9.55 18.36
CA GLU A 304 -0.44 -10.50 19.47
C GLU A 304 -0.15 -11.91 18.99
N TRP A 305 -0.66 -12.27 17.80
CA TRP A 305 -0.36 -13.55 17.20
C TRP A 305 1.14 -13.75 17.03
N LEU A 306 1.84 -12.75 16.48
CA LEU A 306 3.28 -12.85 16.30
C LEU A 306 4.02 -12.88 17.65
N GLU A 307 3.57 -12.11 18.64
CA GLU A 307 4.13 -12.14 20.00
C GLU A 307 4.00 -13.54 20.64
N GLU A 308 2.86 -14.20 20.47
CA GLU A 308 2.63 -15.57 20.96
C GLU A 308 3.44 -16.60 20.17
N PHE A 309 3.57 -16.43 18.85
CA PHE A 309 4.42 -17.27 18.01
C PHE A 309 5.90 -17.18 18.40
N ASP A 310 6.41 -15.97 18.68
CA ASP A 310 7.78 -15.75 19.13
C ASP A 310 8.03 -16.38 20.52
N LYS A 311 7.00 -16.45 21.38
CA LYS A 311 7.03 -17.17 22.67
C LYS A 311 6.91 -18.69 22.52
N GLY A 312 6.43 -19.18 21.37
CA GLY A 312 6.17 -20.60 21.13
C GLY A 312 4.79 -21.06 21.61
N ASN A 313 3.88 -20.13 21.91
CA ASN A 313 2.53 -20.43 22.40
C ASN A 313 1.50 -20.57 21.27
N ALA A 314 1.84 -20.11 20.06
CA ALA A 314 0.97 -20.17 18.89
C ALA A 314 1.77 -20.54 17.63
N SER A 315 1.09 -21.08 16.63
CA SER A 315 1.61 -21.31 15.28
C SER A 315 1.17 -20.19 14.33
N LEU A 316 1.92 -19.94 13.26
CA LEU A 316 1.49 -18.99 12.23
C LEU A 316 0.45 -19.64 11.31
N PRO A 317 -0.59 -18.89 10.89
CA PRO A 317 -1.55 -19.41 9.93
C PRO A 317 -0.91 -19.50 8.56
N ARG A 318 -1.45 -20.40 7.74
CA ARG A 318 -0.99 -20.57 6.36
C ARG A 318 -1.18 -19.27 5.57
N SER A 319 -0.14 -18.84 4.84
CA SER A 319 -0.24 -17.73 3.88
C SER A 319 0.07 -18.23 2.48
N ALA A 320 -0.94 -18.19 1.61
CA ALA A 320 -0.82 -18.62 0.22
C ALA A 320 0.29 -17.89 -0.55
N LYS A 321 0.53 -16.60 -0.25
CA LYS A 321 1.66 -15.86 -0.85
C LYS A 321 3.01 -16.33 -0.29
N VAL A 322 3.13 -16.59 1.01
CA VAL A 322 4.37 -17.15 1.59
C VAL A 322 4.69 -18.52 1.00
N ASP A 323 3.67 -19.37 0.85
CA ASP A 323 3.81 -20.69 0.22
C ASP A 323 4.23 -20.59 -1.26
N ALA A 324 3.64 -19.65 -2.00
CA ALA A 324 4.03 -19.38 -3.38
C ALA A 324 5.49 -18.87 -3.47
N ILE A 325 5.93 -18.03 -2.53
CA ILE A 325 7.33 -17.59 -2.46
C ILE A 325 8.24 -18.80 -2.22
N ARG A 326 7.92 -19.64 -1.23
CA ARG A 326 8.68 -20.86 -0.90
C ARG A 326 8.83 -21.75 -2.14
N ASN A 327 7.73 -22.05 -2.81
CA ASN A 327 7.74 -22.90 -4.00
C ASN A 327 8.55 -22.27 -5.13
N LYS A 328 8.40 -20.97 -5.36
CA LYS A 328 9.14 -20.25 -6.40
C LYS A 328 10.64 -20.22 -6.15
N LEU A 329 11.06 -19.99 -4.90
CA LEU A 329 12.45 -20.04 -4.49
C LEU A 329 13.03 -21.45 -4.65
N ARG A 330 12.29 -22.49 -4.28
CA ARG A 330 12.72 -23.89 -4.50
C ARG A 330 12.91 -24.20 -5.99
N THR A 331 12.01 -23.76 -6.86
CA THR A 331 12.16 -23.94 -8.31
C THR A 331 13.39 -23.20 -8.84
N TRP A 332 13.55 -21.93 -8.49
CA TRP A 332 14.70 -21.14 -8.96
C TRP A 332 16.05 -21.62 -8.40
N LYS A 333 16.09 -22.10 -7.16
CA LYS A 333 17.29 -22.70 -6.56
C LYS A 333 17.68 -24.01 -7.26
N LYS A 334 16.71 -24.79 -7.76
CA LYS A 334 16.96 -25.99 -8.57
C LYS A 334 17.45 -25.65 -9.98
N GLU A 335 16.90 -24.62 -10.61
CA GLU A 335 17.32 -24.14 -11.94
C GLU A 335 18.74 -23.57 -11.90
N ALA A 336 19.03 -22.71 -10.92
CA ALA A 336 20.32 -22.03 -10.79
C ALA A 336 20.65 -21.76 -9.31
N PRO A 337 21.45 -22.62 -8.67
CA PRO A 337 21.78 -22.48 -7.24
C PRO A 337 22.57 -21.20 -6.88
N SER A 338 23.26 -20.60 -7.86
CA SER A 338 24.11 -19.40 -7.67
C SER A 338 23.40 -18.08 -7.96
N ASP A 339 22.12 -18.12 -8.34
CA ASP A 339 21.36 -16.92 -8.66
C ASP A 339 20.87 -16.22 -7.40
N LYS A 340 21.03 -14.89 -7.37
CA LYS A 340 20.57 -14.05 -6.26
C LYS A 340 19.18 -13.51 -6.57
N VAL A 341 18.31 -13.57 -5.56
CA VAL A 341 16.89 -13.23 -5.63
C VAL A 341 16.59 -12.03 -4.74
N ILE A 342 15.83 -11.08 -5.27
CA ILE A 342 15.31 -9.94 -4.50
C ILE A 342 13.81 -10.07 -4.33
N ILE A 343 13.32 -9.97 -3.10
CA ILE A 343 11.88 -10.03 -2.82
C ILE A 343 11.43 -8.65 -2.34
N PHE A 344 10.61 -8.00 -3.17
CA PHE A 344 9.99 -6.73 -2.87
C PHE A 344 8.68 -6.95 -2.13
N VAL A 345 8.57 -6.36 -0.95
CA VAL A 345 7.40 -6.51 -0.06
C VAL A 345 6.94 -5.14 0.41
N GLN A 346 5.63 -4.91 0.42
CA GLN A 346 5.11 -3.62 0.86
C GLN A 346 5.03 -3.52 2.39
N TRP A 347 4.66 -4.61 3.05
CA TRP A 347 4.29 -4.61 4.47
C TRP A 347 5.40 -5.15 5.37
N SER A 348 5.74 -4.41 6.43
CA SER A 348 6.74 -4.77 7.45
C SER A 348 6.47 -6.13 8.10
N LEU A 349 5.22 -6.39 8.49
CA LEU A 349 4.83 -7.67 9.08
C LEU A 349 4.99 -8.83 8.09
N MET A 350 4.67 -8.62 6.81
CA MET A 350 4.87 -9.63 5.77
C MET A 350 6.37 -9.92 5.54
N ILE A 351 7.24 -8.90 5.57
CA ILE A 351 8.70 -9.07 5.52
C ILE A 351 9.17 -9.99 6.65
N ARG A 352 8.59 -9.82 7.85
CA ARG A 352 8.90 -10.66 9.01
C ARG A 352 8.44 -12.10 8.82
N LEU A 353 7.21 -12.31 8.35
CA LEU A 353 6.68 -13.66 8.06
C LEU A 353 7.52 -14.40 7.01
N ILE A 354 7.94 -13.69 5.95
CA ILE A 354 8.81 -14.28 4.91
C ILE A 354 10.17 -14.64 5.50
N GLY A 355 10.77 -13.81 6.36
CA GLY A 355 12.05 -14.16 6.98
C GLY A 355 11.97 -15.32 7.98
N VAL A 356 10.83 -15.51 8.67
CA VAL A 356 10.59 -16.74 9.45
C VAL A 356 10.60 -17.95 8.53
N MET A 357 9.87 -17.90 7.40
CA MET A 357 9.85 -18.99 6.42
C MET A 357 11.24 -19.26 5.81
N LEU A 358 12.02 -18.23 5.49
CA LEU A 358 13.37 -18.41 4.96
C LEU A 358 14.32 -19.05 5.98
N GLN A 359 14.17 -18.71 7.26
CA GLN A 359 14.92 -19.35 8.34
C GLN A 359 14.51 -20.82 8.51
N GLU A 360 13.21 -21.14 8.42
CA GLU A 360 12.72 -22.53 8.51
C GLU A 360 13.21 -23.41 7.35
N GLU A 361 13.46 -22.83 6.18
CA GLU A 361 13.98 -23.52 4.98
C GLU A 361 15.52 -23.50 4.89
N ASP A 362 16.22 -23.00 5.92
CA ASP A 362 17.68 -22.82 5.93
C ASP A 362 18.20 -22.08 4.69
N ILE A 363 17.47 -21.06 4.22
CA ILE A 363 17.88 -20.22 3.08
C ILE A 363 18.55 -18.96 3.63
N PRO A 364 19.86 -18.74 3.40
CA PRO A 364 20.52 -17.54 3.89
C PRO A 364 19.99 -16.29 3.18
N PHE A 365 19.56 -15.33 3.98
CA PHE A 365 18.94 -14.09 3.51
C PHE A 365 19.44 -12.89 4.30
N ILE A 366 19.17 -11.69 3.76
CA ILE A 366 19.45 -10.40 4.38
C ILE A 366 18.24 -9.48 4.25
N TYR A 367 17.99 -8.67 5.28
CA TYR A 367 16.99 -7.61 5.22
C TYR A 367 17.59 -6.29 4.71
N TYR A 368 16.79 -5.55 3.93
CA TYR A 368 17.01 -4.14 3.62
C TYR A 368 15.71 -3.35 3.78
N VAL A 369 15.55 -2.71 4.94
CA VAL A 369 14.33 -1.96 5.28
C VAL A 369 14.69 -0.50 5.56
N VAL A 370 13.95 0.43 4.95
CA VAL A 370 14.07 1.88 5.18
C VAL A 370 12.72 2.41 5.61
N SER A 371 12.70 3.28 6.62
CA SER A 371 11.52 4.06 6.96
C SER A 371 11.58 5.44 6.33
N LEU A 372 10.40 5.99 6.06
CA LEU A 372 10.23 7.37 5.61
C LEU A 372 10.12 8.36 6.78
N GLN A 373 10.19 7.89 8.03
CA GLN A 373 10.14 8.79 9.18
C GLN A 373 11.49 9.52 9.32
N LYS A 374 11.48 10.83 9.05
CA LYS A 374 12.64 11.73 8.95
C LYS A 374 13.40 11.96 10.27
N LYS A 375 13.21 11.16 11.32
CA LYS A 375 13.98 11.29 12.55
C LYS A 375 14.99 10.14 12.66
N PRO A 376 16.28 10.44 12.89
CA PRO A 376 17.22 9.47 13.43
C PRO A 376 16.92 9.34 14.94
N THR A 377 15.71 8.94 15.30
CA THR A 377 15.47 8.47 16.67
C THR A 377 16.14 7.10 16.76
N LYS A 378 16.93 6.94 17.82
CA LYS A 378 17.93 5.90 18.12
C LYS A 378 17.37 4.47 18.22
N THR A 379 16.20 4.22 17.62
CA THR A 379 15.19 3.31 18.16
C THR A 379 14.21 2.86 17.07
N GLY A 380 14.69 2.24 15.99
CA GLY A 380 13.71 1.72 15.02
C GLY A 380 14.23 0.86 13.88
N GLU A 381 15.29 1.30 13.22
CA GLU A 381 15.48 1.01 11.80
C GLU A 381 16.93 0.67 11.49
N MET A 382 17.18 0.02 10.35
CA MET A 382 18.55 -0.21 9.89
C MET A 382 19.25 1.13 9.74
N SER A 383 20.25 1.36 10.59
CA SER A 383 21.18 2.46 10.51
C SER A 383 21.81 2.50 9.12
N GLN A 384 22.35 3.67 8.75
CA GLN A 384 23.04 3.80 7.46
C GLN A 384 24.18 2.77 7.33
N ASN A 385 24.88 2.48 8.43
CA ASN A 385 25.93 1.47 8.46
C ASN A 385 25.37 0.06 8.25
N GLU A 386 24.33 -0.34 8.99
CA GLU A 386 23.68 -1.65 8.80
C GLU A 386 23.15 -1.82 7.37
N ARG A 387 22.64 -0.76 6.74
CA ARG A 387 22.19 -0.80 5.34
C ARG A 387 23.35 -1.00 4.37
N THR A 388 24.48 -0.33 4.61
CA THR A 388 25.69 -0.51 3.81
C THR A 388 26.26 -1.92 4.00
N ASP A 389 26.28 -2.44 5.24
CA ASP A 389 26.79 -3.76 5.56
C ASP A 389 25.91 -4.87 4.97
N ALA A 390 24.58 -4.71 5.03
CA ALA A 390 23.62 -5.60 4.39
C ALA A 390 23.80 -5.67 2.87
N LEU A 391 23.97 -4.52 2.20
CA LEU A 391 24.22 -4.50 0.76
C LEU A 391 25.57 -5.12 0.40
N LYS A 392 26.63 -4.80 1.15
CA LYS A 392 27.95 -5.40 0.96
C LYS A 392 27.88 -6.91 1.14
N ALA A 393 27.29 -7.40 2.22
CA ALA A 393 27.15 -8.83 2.48
C ALA A 393 26.32 -9.51 1.38
N PHE A 394 25.23 -8.90 0.91
CA PHE A 394 24.46 -9.41 -0.22
C PHE A 394 25.24 -9.41 -1.54
N GLU A 395 26.19 -8.49 -1.75
CA GLU A 395 27.01 -8.45 -2.96
C GLU A 395 28.16 -9.46 -2.89
N THR A 396 28.94 -9.44 -1.80
CA THR A 396 30.21 -10.17 -1.66
C THR A 396 30.06 -11.62 -1.20
N THR A 397 29.00 -11.96 -0.47
CA THR A 397 28.81 -13.29 0.12
C THR A 397 28.02 -14.16 -0.85
N PRO A 398 28.59 -15.26 -1.40
CA PRO A 398 27.87 -16.14 -2.32
C PRO A 398 26.75 -16.93 -1.65
N GLU A 399 26.88 -17.25 -0.36
CA GLU A 399 25.91 -18.03 0.40
C GLU A 399 24.60 -17.28 0.61
N VAL A 400 24.65 -15.94 0.69
CA VAL A 400 23.48 -15.08 0.82
C VAL A 400 22.83 -14.94 -0.56
N THR A 401 21.75 -15.68 -0.74
CA THR A 401 21.03 -15.78 -2.03
C THR A 401 19.79 -14.90 -2.08
N VAL A 402 19.25 -14.46 -0.94
CA VAL A 402 17.99 -13.70 -0.89
C VAL A 402 18.16 -12.34 -0.21
N LEU A 403 17.68 -11.28 -0.86
CA LEU A 403 17.53 -9.95 -0.27
C LEU A 403 16.04 -9.61 -0.10
N LEU A 404 15.59 -9.40 1.14
CA LEU A 404 14.25 -8.94 1.46
C LEU A 404 14.23 -7.42 1.56
N ILE A 405 13.54 -6.75 0.62
CA ILE A 405 13.52 -5.29 0.53
C ILE A 405 12.11 -4.72 0.61
N GLY A 406 11.96 -3.63 1.35
CA GLY A 406 10.71 -2.87 1.37
C GLY A 406 10.46 -2.18 0.02
N LEU A 407 9.27 -2.29 -0.55
CA LEU A 407 8.94 -1.70 -1.86
C LEU A 407 9.15 -0.16 -1.89
N LYS A 408 8.92 0.51 -0.76
CA LYS A 408 9.12 1.97 -0.60
C LYS A 408 10.58 2.41 -0.78
N VAL A 409 11.53 1.48 -0.66
CA VAL A 409 12.96 1.72 -0.84
C VAL A 409 13.36 1.89 -2.31
N GLY A 410 12.51 1.50 -3.27
CA GLY A 410 12.83 1.57 -4.72
C GLY A 410 13.25 2.96 -5.22
N GLY A 411 12.88 4.02 -4.50
CA GLY A 411 13.27 5.40 -4.78
C GLY A 411 14.71 5.79 -4.40
N VAL A 412 15.42 4.99 -3.59
CA VAL A 412 16.68 5.38 -2.91
C VAL A 412 17.94 5.32 -3.81
N GLY A 413 17.82 4.89 -5.07
CA GLY A 413 18.97 4.95 -5.99
C GLY A 413 19.90 3.73 -5.97
N LEU A 414 19.47 2.59 -5.43
CA LEU A 414 20.32 1.40 -5.26
C LEU A 414 20.75 0.77 -6.60
N ASN A 415 21.97 0.22 -6.64
CA ASN A 415 22.45 -0.62 -7.74
C ASN A 415 22.45 -2.09 -7.27
N LEU A 416 21.64 -2.93 -7.91
CA LEU A 416 21.39 -4.31 -7.47
C LEU A 416 21.62 -5.31 -8.61
N THR A 417 22.59 -5.00 -9.50
CA THR A 417 22.96 -5.85 -10.65
C THR A 417 23.54 -7.20 -10.24
N CYS A 418 23.96 -7.37 -8.98
CA CYS A 418 24.39 -8.65 -8.42
C CYS A 418 23.25 -9.69 -8.34
N ALA A 419 22.00 -9.25 -8.37
CA ALA A 419 20.83 -10.11 -8.48
C ALA A 419 20.35 -10.18 -9.93
N ASN A 420 19.77 -11.30 -10.30
CA ASN A 420 19.14 -11.48 -11.61
C ASN A 420 17.66 -11.88 -11.50
N ARG A 421 17.19 -12.27 -10.31
CA ARG A 421 15.78 -12.66 -10.11
C ARG A 421 15.09 -11.73 -9.12
N ALA A 422 13.83 -11.41 -9.38
CA ALA A 422 13.02 -10.59 -8.48
C ALA A 422 11.60 -11.12 -8.31
N ILE A 423 11.08 -11.08 -7.09
CA ILE A 423 9.70 -11.40 -6.76
C ILE A 423 9.02 -10.13 -6.22
N MET A 424 7.95 -9.71 -6.87
CA MET A 424 7.06 -8.65 -6.39
C MET A 424 5.86 -9.31 -5.70
N VAL A 425 5.82 -9.24 -4.37
CA VAL A 425 4.80 -9.94 -3.55
C VAL A 425 3.44 -9.22 -3.62
N ASP A 426 3.47 -7.89 -3.70
CA ASP A 426 2.29 -7.03 -3.66
C ASP A 426 2.19 -6.16 -4.91
N LEU A 427 0.98 -6.02 -5.46
CA LEU A 427 0.70 -5.11 -6.56
C LEU A 427 0.69 -3.66 -6.08
N TRP A 428 1.31 -2.74 -6.82
CA TRP A 428 1.32 -1.32 -6.49
C TRP A 428 0.35 -0.51 -7.37
N TRP A 429 -0.22 0.56 -6.81
CA TRP A 429 -1.13 1.47 -7.51
C TRP A 429 -0.50 2.20 -8.70
N ASN A 430 0.83 2.33 -8.69
CA ASN A 430 1.60 3.03 -9.71
C ASN A 430 2.67 2.12 -10.31
N SER A 431 2.47 1.66 -11.53
CA SER A 431 3.44 0.82 -12.22
C SER A 431 4.82 1.44 -12.41
N ALA A 432 4.94 2.77 -12.34
CA ALA A 432 6.24 3.44 -12.44
C ALA A 432 7.16 3.07 -11.27
N VAL A 433 6.61 2.90 -10.07
CA VAL A 433 7.38 2.47 -8.89
C VAL A 433 7.87 1.04 -9.04
N GLU A 434 7.01 0.15 -9.55
CA GLU A 434 7.37 -1.25 -9.85
C GLU A 434 8.47 -1.31 -10.93
N ASN A 435 8.32 -0.55 -12.02
CA ASN A 435 9.32 -0.47 -13.08
C ASN A 435 10.63 0.17 -12.60
N GLN A 436 10.57 1.12 -11.66
CA GLN A 436 11.76 1.69 -11.04
C GLN A 436 12.49 0.66 -10.18
N ALA A 437 11.75 -0.17 -9.43
CA ALA A 437 12.31 -1.27 -8.65
C ALA A 437 12.99 -2.31 -9.55
N ASN A 438 12.32 -2.74 -10.63
CA ASN A 438 12.89 -3.67 -11.60
C ASN A 438 14.13 -3.10 -12.32
N SER A 439 14.13 -1.80 -12.61
CA SER A 439 15.28 -1.07 -13.19
C SER A 439 16.51 -0.97 -12.24
N ARG A 440 16.40 -1.43 -10.98
CA ARG A 440 17.57 -1.56 -10.09
C ARG A 440 18.37 -2.83 -10.35
N ILE A 441 17.72 -3.83 -10.95
CA ILE A 441 18.25 -5.16 -11.27
C ILE A 441 18.57 -5.21 -12.77
N TYR A 442 17.59 -4.85 -13.62
CA TYR A 442 17.76 -4.72 -15.06
C TYR A 442 18.40 -3.36 -15.38
N ARG A 443 19.73 -3.32 -15.30
CA ARG A 443 20.56 -2.12 -15.48
C ARG A 443 21.88 -2.49 -16.15
N ILE A 444 22.55 -1.49 -16.75
CA ILE A 444 23.91 -1.61 -17.27
C ILE A 444 24.81 -2.22 -16.18
N GLY A 445 25.56 -3.28 -16.53
CA GLY A 445 26.33 -4.10 -15.59
C GLY A 445 25.66 -5.41 -15.20
N GLN A 446 24.53 -5.76 -15.83
CA GLN A 446 23.89 -7.06 -15.71
C GLN A 446 24.34 -7.97 -16.86
N ASP A 447 24.98 -9.09 -16.49
CA ASP A 447 25.50 -10.07 -17.44
C ASP A 447 24.57 -11.29 -17.60
N LYS A 448 23.65 -11.52 -16.65
CA LYS A 448 22.71 -12.64 -16.66
C LYS A 448 21.33 -12.23 -17.15
N GLU A 449 20.59 -13.19 -17.70
CA GLU A 449 19.16 -13.02 -17.95
C GLU A 449 18.41 -12.73 -16.65
N THR A 450 17.48 -11.77 -16.73
CA THR A 450 16.74 -11.32 -15.55
C THR A 450 15.33 -11.89 -15.54
N HIS A 451 14.87 -12.36 -14.38
CA HIS A 451 13.54 -12.95 -14.22
C HIS A 451 12.74 -12.21 -13.15
N PHE A 452 11.62 -11.62 -13.55
CA PHE A 452 10.70 -10.91 -12.66
C PHE A 452 9.41 -11.72 -12.51
N ALA A 453 9.07 -12.09 -11.29
CA ALA A 453 7.81 -12.74 -10.95
C ALA A 453 6.93 -11.75 -10.17
N ARG A 454 5.69 -11.53 -10.62
CA ARG A 454 4.73 -10.66 -9.93
C ARG A 454 3.56 -11.48 -9.42
N PHE A 455 3.33 -11.43 -8.12
CA PHE A 455 2.33 -12.24 -7.45
C PHE A 455 1.00 -11.49 -7.35
N MET A 456 -0.08 -12.22 -7.58
CA MET A 456 -1.43 -11.68 -7.57
C MET A 456 -2.42 -12.73 -7.08
N MET A 457 -3.26 -12.35 -6.14
CA MET A 457 -4.25 -13.24 -5.55
C MET A 457 -5.52 -13.28 -6.41
N ARG A 458 -5.87 -14.46 -6.94
CA ARG A 458 -7.08 -14.71 -7.74
C ARG A 458 -8.33 -14.43 -6.92
N ARG A 459 -9.44 -14.08 -7.59
CA ARG A 459 -10.75 -13.81 -6.96
C ARG A 459 -10.63 -12.90 -5.72
N SER A 460 -9.82 -11.83 -5.81
CA SER A 460 -9.53 -10.92 -4.70
C SER A 460 -9.39 -9.46 -5.13
N VAL A 461 -9.14 -8.57 -4.17
CA VAL A 461 -8.87 -7.14 -4.42
C VAL A 461 -7.62 -6.90 -5.28
N ASP A 462 -6.67 -7.85 -5.32
CA ASP A 462 -5.45 -7.73 -6.14
C ASP A 462 -5.81 -7.67 -7.64
N ILE A 463 -6.74 -8.51 -8.11
CA ILE A 463 -7.15 -8.52 -9.54
C ILE A 463 -7.89 -7.24 -9.90
N ARG A 464 -8.77 -6.76 -9.00
CA ARG A 464 -9.47 -5.48 -9.19
C ARG A 464 -8.50 -4.30 -9.25
N LEU A 465 -7.44 -4.34 -8.43
CA LEU A 465 -6.36 -3.37 -8.51
C LEU A 465 -5.62 -3.44 -9.85
N LEU A 466 -5.32 -4.64 -10.34
CA LEU A 466 -4.71 -4.80 -11.66
C LEU A 466 -5.59 -4.21 -12.77
N GLN A 467 -6.89 -4.55 -12.80
CA GLN A 467 -7.85 -4.00 -13.75
C GLN A 467 -7.83 -2.47 -13.77
N ILE A 468 -7.90 -1.85 -12.59
CA ILE A 468 -7.96 -0.39 -12.47
C ILE A 468 -6.63 0.27 -12.83
N VAL A 469 -5.49 -0.33 -12.45
CA VAL A 469 -4.17 0.14 -12.88
C VAL A 469 -4.02 0.05 -14.41
N GLN A 470 -4.56 -1.01 -15.05
CA GLN A 470 -4.54 -1.14 -16.51
C GLN A 470 -5.47 -0.12 -17.17
N ILE A 471 -6.69 0.06 -16.68
CA ILE A 471 -7.61 1.10 -17.16
C ILE A 471 -6.97 2.48 -17.06
N ARG A 472 -6.26 2.77 -15.96
CA ARG A 472 -5.50 4.01 -15.80
C ARG A 472 -4.39 4.13 -16.83
N LYS A 473 -3.56 3.10 -17.01
CA LYS A 473 -2.50 3.09 -18.02
C LYS A 473 -3.04 3.32 -19.43
N SER A 474 -4.12 2.62 -19.82
CA SER A 474 -4.77 2.81 -21.12
C SER A 474 -5.29 4.23 -21.27
N LYS A 475 -5.93 4.78 -20.23
CA LYS A 475 -6.41 6.18 -20.22
C LYS A 475 -5.26 7.21 -20.23
N GLU A 476 -4.12 6.90 -19.63
CA GLU A 476 -2.91 7.74 -19.65
C GLU A 476 -2.20 7.68 -21.02
N ILE A 477 -2.22 6.52 -21.69
CA ILE A 477 -1.68 6.32 -23.05
C ILE A 477 -2.57 7.03 -24.10
N ASP A 478 -3.90 6.92 -23.96
CA ASP A 478 -4.86 7.58 -24.86
C ASP A 478 -5.04 9.08 -24.56
N GLY A 479 -4.59 9.56 -23.40
CA GLY A 479 -5.02 10.83 -22.81
C GLY A 479 -3.90 11.80 -22.44
N THR A 480 -3.15 12.29 -23.43
CA THR A 480 -2.20 13.41 -23.22
C THR A 480 -2.88 14.76 -22.92
N LEU A 481 -4.21 14.89 -22.80
CA LEU A 481 -4.84 16.21 -22.87
C LEU A 481 -6.05 16.53 -21.96
N ASN A 482 -6.48 15.66 -21.05
CA ASN A 482 -7.57 16.04 -20.13
C ASN A 482 -7.32 15.47 -18.73
N GLY A 483 -6.90 16.35 -17.80
CA GLY A 483 -6.45 16.04 -16.43
C GLY A 483 -7.48 15.36 -15.52
N LYS A 484 -7.87 14.12 -15.81
CA LYS A 484 -8.63 13.22 -14.94
C LYS A 484 -7.80 11.98 -14.59
N GLY A 485 -6.64 12.21 -13.96
CA GLY A 485 -5.83 11.13 -13.35
C GLY A 485 -6.35 10.65 -11.98
N SER A 486 -7.39 11.30 -11.43
CA SER A 486 -8.00 10.90 -10.17
C SER A 486 -8.98 9.74 -10.38
N LEU A 487 -8.93 8.73 -9.51
CA LEU A 487 -9.99 7.71 -9.43
C LEU A 487 -11.31 8.40 -9.16
N SER A 488 -12.35 8.06 -9.90
CA SER A 488 -13.71 8.45 -9.53
C SER A 488 -14.16 7.64 -8.30
N ALA A 489 -15.20 8.12 -7.62
CA ALA A 489 -15.84 7.37 -6.55
C ALA A 489 -16.36 6.00 -7.04
N LYS A 490 -16.88 5.95 -8.27
CA LYS A 490 -17.33 4.71 -8.92
C LYS A 490 -16.18 3.73 -9.14
N ASP A 491 -15.03 4.22 -9.63
CA ASP A 491 -13.83 3.38 -9.77
C ASP A 491 -13.34 2.86 -8.41
N THR A 492 -13.51 3.66 -7.35
CA THR A 492 -13.09 3.28 -5.99
C THR A 492 -14.05 2.27 -5.35
N LEU A 493 -15.35 2.37 -5.62
CA LEU A 493 -16.35 1.37 -5.22
C LEU A 493 -16.20 0.06 -6.00
N GLY A 494 -15.74 0.13 -7.26
CA GLY A 494 -15.43 -1.02 -8.09
C GLY A 494 -14.40 -1.99 -7.48
N PHE A 495 -13.58 -1.55 -6.53
CA PHE A 495 -12.68 -2.43 -5.78
C PHE A 495 -13.41 -3.42 -4.86
N LEU A 496 -14.67 -3.16 -4.52
CA LEU A 496 -15.47 -3.99 -3.61
C LEU A 496 -16.49 -4.84 -4.33
N GLY A 497 -16.68 -4.65 -5.65
CA GLY A 497 -17.59 -5.44 -6.48
C GLY A 497 -18.12 -4.64 -7.67
N GLU A 498 -18.92 -5.30 -8.48
CA GLU A 498 -19.61 -4.66 -9.58
C GLU A 498 -20.62 -3.65 -9.04
N VAL A 499 -20.52 -2.44 -9.56
CA VAL A 499 -21.33 -1.30 -9.15
C VAL A 499 -22.56 -1.26 -10.06
N VAL A 500 -23.69 -1.78 -9.58
CA VAL A 500 -24.96 -1.92 -10.31
C VAL A 500 -25.95 -0.88 -9.84
N ASN A 501 -26.87 -0.45 -10.71
CA ASN A 501 -27.97 0.42 -10.30
C ASN A 501 -29.01 -0.42 -9.54
N GLY A 502 -29.12 -0.22 -8.23
CA GLY A 502 -29.97 -1.02 -7.34
C GLY A 502 -31.34 -0.40 -7.08
N SER A 503 -32.25 -1.20 -6.52
CA SER A 503 -33.58 -0.80 -6.03
C SER A 503 -33.60 -0.36 -4.55
N VAL A 504 -32.50 -0.60 -3.82
CA VAL A 504 -32.34 -0.27 -2.39
C VAL A 504 -31.37 0.91 -2.23
N PRO A 505 -31.72 1.98 -1.49
CA PRO A 505 -30.89 3.16 -1.37
C PRO A 505 -29.57 2.86 -0.66
N VAL A 506 -28.44 3.22 -1.29
CA VAL A 506 -27.16 3.47 -0.62
C VAL A 506 -27.01 4.99 -0.52
N PRO A 507 -27.29 5.61 0.64
CA PRO A 507 -27.38 7.06 0.71
C PRO A 507 -26.03 7.76 0.52
N GLY A 508 -25.97 8.71 -0.42
CA GLY A 508 -24.88 9.69 -0.50
C GLY A 508 -23.77 9.46 -1.53
N PHE A 509 -23.99 8.61 -2.53
CA PHE A 509 -23.23 8.64 -3.78
C PHE A 509 -24.20 8.81 -4.95
N THR A 510 -24.48 10.06 -5.33
CA THR A 510 -25.11 10.34 -6.62
C THR A 510 -24.00 10.40 -7.67
N ASP A 511 -24.14 9.59 -8.71
CA ASP A 511 -23.31 9.53 -9.90
C ASP A 511 -23.43 10.78 -10.78
N GLY A 512 -23.61 11.99 -10.21
CA GLY A 512 -23.92 13.20 -10.98
C GLY A 512 -25.23 13.12 -11.78
N PHE A 513 -25.95 11.99 -11.78
CA PHE A 513 -27.24 11.76 -12.43
C PHE A 513 -28.33 11.25 -11.47
N GLY A 514 -28.02 11.07 -10.19
CA GLY A 514 -29.02 10.79 -9.15
C GLY A 514 -29.45 9.32 -9.05
N ALA A 515 -28.72 8.37 -9.67
CA ALA A 515 -29.08 6.96 -9.63
C ALA A 515 -28.52 6.25 -8.38
N MET A 516 -29.32 5.32 -7.83
CA MET A 516 -29.01 4.52 -6.64
C MET A 516 -28.07 3.35 -6.98
N VAL A 517 -27.08 3.07 -6.12
CA VAL A 517 -25.97 2.17 -6.44
C VAL A 517 -25.84 1.02 -5.44
N GLU A 518 -25.79 -0.22 -5.92
CA GLU A 518 -25.52 -1.44 -5.15
C GLU A 518 -24.18 -2.07 -5.57
N ILE A 519 -23.46 -2.70 -4.62
CA ILE A 519 -22.19 -3.40 -4.87
C ILE A 519 -22.41 -4.90 -4.71
N ILE A 520 -22.28 -5.64 -5.81
CA ILE A 520 -22.45 -7.10 -5.85
C ILE A 520 -21.10 -7.76 -6.07
N SER A 521 -20.88 -8.94 -5.45
CA SER A 521 -19.68 -9.73 -5.74
C SER A 521 -19.72 -10.28 -7.17
N ASP A 522 -18.64 -10.05 -7.91
CA ASP A 522 -18.50 -10.34 -9.33
C ASP A 522 -17.29 -11.25 -9.63
N TYR A 523 -16.98 -12.15 -8.69
CA TYR A 523 -15.74 -12.94 -8.73
C TYR A 523 -15.58 -13.80 -9.98
N GLU A 524 -16.67 -14.32 -10.56
CA GLU A 524 -16.65 -15.08 -11.82
C GLU A 524 -16.25 -14.18 -13.00
N LYS A 525 -16.87 -13.01 -13.15
CA LYS A 525 -16.53 -12.02 -14.18
C LYS A 525 -15.07 -11.54 -14.05
N LEU A 526 -14.61 -11.36 -12.81
CA LEU A 526 -13.24 -10.98 -12.51
C LEU A 526 -12.23 -12.05 -12.96
N ASP A 527 -12.64 -13.31 -12.89
CA ASP A 527 -11.84 -14.47 -13.28
C ASP A 527 -11.74 -14.61 -14.80
N ASP A 528 -12.87 -14.45 -15.48
CA ASP A 528 -12.93 -14.45 -16.95
C ASP A 528 -12.06 -13.34 -17.55
N TRP A 529 -12.16 -12.13 -16.99
CA TRP A 529 -11.30 -11.02 -17.38
C TRP A 529 -9.83 -11.33 -17.17
N LEU A 530 -9.48 -11.96 -16.05
CA LEU A 530 -8.09 -12.30 -15.76
C LEU A 530 -7.54 -13.31 -16.77
N ASN A 531 -8.31 -14.35 -17.07
CA ASN A 531 -7.91 -15.36 -18.06
C ASN A 531 -7.71 -14.72 -19.44
N GLU A 532 -8.62 -13.83 -19.86
CA GLU A 532 -8.47 -13.08 -21.11
C GLU A 532 -7.22 -12.18 -21.09
N HIS A 533 -6.95 -11.51 -19.96
CA HIS A 533 -5.78 -10.65 -19.81
C HIS A 533 -4.47 -11.43 -19.92
N LEU A 534 -4.38 -12.57 -19.23
CA LEU A 534 -3.20 -13.44 -19.28
C LEU A 534 -2.97 -14.01 -20.69
N ASN A 535 -4.03 -14.35 -21.42
CA ASN A 535 -3.95 -14.86 -22.79
C ASN A 535 -3.54 -13.80 -23.83
N LYS A 536 -3.73 -12.51 -23.53
CA LYS A 536 -3.30 -11.38 -24.39
C LYS A 536 -1.81 -11.03 -24.23
N LEU A 537 -1.15 -11.52 -23.18
CA LEU A 537 0.29 -11.39 -23.04
C LEU A 537 0.97 -12.31 -24.06
N PRO A 538 2.10 -11.89 -24.67
CA PRO A 538 2.81 -12.73 -25.62
C PRO A 538 3.10 -14.11 -24.98
N PRO A 539 2.87 -15.21 -25.70
CA PRO A 539 3.21 -16.53 -25.19
C PRO A 539 4.70 -16.59 -24.87
N VAL A 540 4.99 -17.20 -23.72
CA VAL A 540 6.33 -17.34 -23.11
C VAL A 540 7.34 -17.92 -24.08
#